data_AF-A0A831WYW0-F1
#
_entry.id   AF-A0A831WYW0-F1
#
_cell.length_a   1.000
_cell.length_b   1.000
_cell.length_c   1.000
_cell.angle_alpha   90.00
_cell.angle_beta   90.00
_cell.angle_gamma   90.00
#
_symmetry.space_group_name_H-M   'P 1'
#
loop_
_entity.id
_entity.type
_entity.pdbx_description
1 polymer ?
#
loop_
_entity_poly.entity_id
_entity_poly.type
_entity_poly.pdbx_seq_one_letter_code
_entity_poly.pdbx_strand_id
1 'polypeptide(L)'
;MPRRRSWRLARLWHAGVLAAIVAVALNVVIYLSADALGASFVVQPPNREPSEVTASGVVVLTAVPLMIATVVYGVLRRFTRRAFRVFVVLALVVFLLLLIPPLGAAQELSTAAALILMHVVATGSILGALALFERSTFPGT
;
A
#
# COMPACT_ATOMS: atom_id res chain seq x y z
N MET A 1 -9.50 -23.61 -23.37
CA MET A 1 -9.73 -23.51 -21.91
C MET A 1 -9.63 -22.06 -21.35
N PRO A 2 -10.53 -21.13 -21.73
CA PRO A 2 -10.47 -19.72 -21.28
C PRO A 2 -11.04 -19.45 -19.87
N ARG A 3 -12.02 -20.24 -19.39
CA ARG A 3 -12.74 -20.00 -18.11
C ARG A 3 -11.86 -20.00 -16.86
N ARG A 4 -10.79 -20.81 -16.81
CA ARG A 4 -9.90 -20.88 -15.63
C ARG A 4 -8.99 -19.66 -15.48
N ARG A 5 -8.67 -18.98 -16.57
CA ARG A 5 -7.77 -17.81 -16.56
C ARG A 5 -8.50 -16.54 -16.14
N SER A 6 -9.69 -16.31 -16.68
CA SER A 6 -10.52 -15.14 -16.34
C SER A 6 -10.92 -15.13 -14.86
N TRP A 7 -11.26 -16.27 -14.28
CA TRP A 7 -11.62 -16.38 -12.86
C TRP A 7 -10.44 -16.05 -11.93
N ARG A 8 -9.22 -16.49 -12.26
CA ARG A 8 -8.02 -16.17 -11.47
C ARG A 8 -7.68 -14.68 -11.52
N LEU A 9 -7.79 -14.06 -12.70
CA LEU A 9 -7.61 -12.62 -12.85
C LEU A 9 -8.68 -11.85 -12.07
N ALA A 10 -9.95 -12.26 -12.16
CA ALA A 10 -11.03 -11.64 -11.40
C ALA A 10 -10.74 -11.72 -9.90
N ARG A 11 -10.37 -12.88 -9.37
CA ARG A 11 -10.03 -13.03 -7.94
C ARG A 11 -8.83 -12.20 -7.51
N LEU A 12 -7.80 -12.09 -8.34
CA LEU A 12 -6.66 -11.21 -8.08
C LEU A 12 -7.11 -9.75 -7.99
N TRP A 13 -7.93 -9.30 -8.94
CA TRP A 13 -8.48 -7.94 -8.92
C TRP A 13 -9.34 -7.68 -7.70
N HIS A 14 -10.20 -8.62 -7.30
CA HIS A 14 -10.99 -8.49 -6.06
C HIS A 14 -10.09 -8.38 -4.83
N ALA A 15 -9.01 -9.17 -4.75
CA ALA A 15 -8.05 -9.07 -3.66
C ALA A 15 -7.33 -7.71 -3.63
N GLY A 16 -6.88 -7.21 -4.78
CA GLY A 16 -6.24 -5.90 -4.89
C GLY A 16 -7.18 -4.73 -4.56
N VAL A 17 -8.41 -4.76 -5.08
CA VAL A 17 -9.43 -3.75 -4.78
C VAL A 17 -9.81 -3.77 -3.30
N LEU A 18 -10.00 -4.97 -2.71
CA LEU A 18 -10.26 -5.10 -1.29
C LEU A 18 -9.11 -4.54 -0.45
N ALA A 19 -7.86 -4.84 -0.83
CA ALA A 19 -6.68 -4.26 -0.17
C ALA A 19 -6.68 -2.73 -0.23
N ALA A 20 -6.98 -2.16 -1.40
CA ALA A 20 -7.03 -0.71 -1.59
C ALA A 20 -8.14 -0.07 -0.73
N ILE A 21 -9.34 -0.65 -0.71
CA ILE A 21 -10.46 -0.15 0.10
C ILE A 21 -10.09 -0.17 1.59
N VAL A 22 -9.58 -1.30 2.08
CA VAL A 22 -9.19 -1.45 3.50
C VAL A 22 -8.07 -0.47 3.86
N ALA A 23 -7.02 -0.39 3.03
CA ALA A 23 -5.90 0.52 3.27
C ALA A 23 -6.35 1.99 3.26
N VAL A 24 -7.19 2.39 2.30
CA VAL A 24 -7.72 3.76 2.22
C VAL A 24 -8.55 4.07 3.47
N ALA A 25 -9.47 3.18 3.86
CA ALA A 25 -10.31 3.39 5.03
C ALA A 25 -9.45 3.57 6.30
N LEU A 26 -8.49 2.68 6.53
CA LEU A 26 -7.61 2.75 7.69
C LEU A 26 -6.69 3.99 7.65
N ASN A 27 -6.12 4.33 6.49
CA ASN A 27 -5.26 5.52 6.36
C ASN A 27 -6.03 6.82 6.56
N VAL A 28 -7.28 6.90 6.08
CA VAL A 28 -8.15 8.05 6.35
C VAL A 28 -8.47 8.14 7.84
N VAL A 29 -8.77 7.03 8.51
CA VAL A 29 -8.99 7.03 9.97
C VAL A 29 -7.74 7.50 10.72
N ILE A 30 -6.54 7.04 10.32
CA ILE A 30 -5.28 7.49 10.91
C ILE A 30 -5.07 8.99 10.68
N TYR A 31 -5.32 9.46 9.46
CA TYR A 31 -5.20 10.88 9.11
C TYR A 31 -6.09 11.75 9.99
N LEU A 32 -7.40 11.45 10.03
CA LEU A 32 -8.38 12.22 10.80
C LEU A 32 -8.07 12.18 12.30
N SER A 33 -7.59 11.03 12.81
CA SER A 33 -7.26 10.90 14.22
C SER A 33 -6.01 11.71 14.59
N ALA A 34 -4.97 11.67 13.76
CA ALA A 34 -3.74 12.43 14.00
C ALA A 34 -3.97 13.95 13.83
N ASP A 35 -4.78 14.34 12.85
CA ASP A 35 -5.18 15.73 12.62
C ASP A 35 -5.97 16.26 13.83
N ALA A 36 -6.94 15.49 14.33
CA ALA A 36 -7.68 15.82 15.55
C ALA A 36 -6.79 15.91 16.82
N LEU A 37 -5.64 15.23 16.81
CA LEU A 37 -4.63 15.30 17.87
C LEU A 37 -3.60 16.44 17.65
N GLY A 38 -3.75 17.23 16.59
CA GLY A 38 -2.94 18.41 16.30
C GLY A 38 -1.72 18.18 15.40
N ALA A 39 -1.64 17.06 14.68
CA ALA A 39 -0.58 16.86 13.69
C ALA A 39 -0.80 17.81 12.50
N SER A 40 0.20 18.65 12.17
CA SER A 40 0.07 19.67 11.13
C SER A 40 0.01 19.10 9.71
N PHE A 41 0.50 17.89 9.48
CA PHE A 41 0.59 17.27 8.16
C PHE A 41 1.33 18.10 7.09
N VAL A 42 2.10 19.09 7.51
CA VAL A 42 2.98 19.88 6.64
C VAL A 42 4.27 19.10 6.40
N VAL A 43 4.57 18.85 5.13
CA VAL A 43 5.80 18.22 4.69
C VAL A 43 6.56 19.17 3.76
N GLN A 44 7.87 19.23 3.92
CA GLN A 44 8.76 20.01 3.05
C GLN A 44 9.84 19.08 2.48
N PRO A 45 9.60 18.52 1.28
CA PRO A 45 10.63 17.76 0.58
C PRO A 45 11.84 18.64 0.25
N PRO A 46 13.05 18.05 0.13
CA PRO A 46 14.23 18.80 -0.29
C PRO A 46 14.00 19.54 -1.61
N ASN A 47 14.40 20.82 -1.65
CA ASN A 47 14.25 21.71 -2.81
C ASN A 47 12.79 21.94 -3.25
N ARG A 48 11.82 21.80 -2.36
CA ARG A 48 10.41 22.13 -2.64
C ARG A 48 9.82 23.01 -1.54
N GLU A 49 8.80 23.76 -1.93
CA GLU A 49 8.00 24.51 -0.97
C GLU A 49 7.24 23.55 -0.03
N PRO A 50 6.98 23.97 1.22
CA PRO A 50 6.12 23.21 2.11
C PRO A 50 4.76 22.96 1.47
N SER A 51 4.26 21.74 1.62
CA SER A 51 2.94 21.35 1.17
C SER A 51 2.23 20.58 2.28
N GLU A 52 0.93 20.80 2.38
CA GLU A 52 0.08 20.07 3.32
C GLU A 52 -0.40 18.76 2.69
N VAL A 53 -0.40 17.69 3.48
CA VAL A 53 -1.02 16.42 3.10
C VAL A 53 -2.52 16.50 3.35
N THR A 54 -3.32 16.39 2.29
CA THR A 54 -4.78 16.43 2.36
C THR A 54 -5.39 15.03 2.44
N ALA A 55 -6.60 14.91 3.01
CA ALA A 55 -7.36 13.65 3.02
C ALA A 55 -7.55 13.06 1.60
N SER A 56 -7.85 13.90 0.60
CA SER A 56 -7.93 13.47 -0.80
C SER A 56 -6.60 12.94 -1.32
N GLY A 57 -5.49 13.56 -0.92
CA GLY A 57 -4.14 13.08 -1.22
C GLY A 57 -3.91 11.70 -0.63
N VAL A 58 -4.28 11.47 0.64
CA VAL A 58 -4.18 10.16 1.31
C VAL A 58 -4.95 9.09 0.56
N VAL A 59 -6.18 9.36 0.12
CA VAL A 59 -6.99 8.41 -0.66
C VAL A 59 -6.30 8.03 -1.96
N VAL A 60 -5.89 9.01 -2.77
CA VAL A 60 -5.31 8.78 -4.09
C VAL A 60 -3.94 8.10 -3.98
N LEU A 61 -3.07 8.60 -3.09
CA LEU A 61 -1.72 8.09 -2.89
C LEU A 61 -1.69 6.75 -2.15
N THR A 62 -2.79 6.32 -1.54
CA THR A 62 -2.93 4.94 -1.05
C THR A 62 -3.47 4.02 -2.13
N ALA A 63 -4.56 4.40 -2.80
CA ALA A 63 -5.23 3.53 -3.76
C ALA A 63 -4.38 3.23 -5.00
N VAL A 64 -3.77 4.25 -5.61
CA VAL A 64 -3.05 4.10 -6.89
C VAL A 64 -1.85 3.16 -6.75
N PRO A 65 -0.93 3.33 -5.77
CA PRO A 65 0.20 2.41 -5.60
C PRO A 65 -0.23 0.98 -5.29
N LEU A 66 -1.32 0.77 -4.54
CA LEU A 66 -1.84 -0.57 -4.25
C LEU A 66 -2.40 -1.27 -5.50
N MET A 67 -3.04 -0.52 -6.39
CA MET A 67 -3.49 -1.06 -7.67
C MET A 67 -2.32 -1.41 -8.58
N ILE A 68 -1.28 -0.56 -8.61
CA ILE A 68 -0.02 -0.85 -9.32
C ILE A 68 0.63 -2.11 -8.75
N ALA A 69 0.72 -2.22 -7.42
CA ALA A 69 1.30 -3.39 -6.74
C ALA A 69 0.53 -4.69 -7.08
N THR A 70 -0.79 -4.62 -7.16
CA THR A 70 -1.65 -5.75 -7.60
C THR A 70 -1.32 -6.19 -9.03
N VAL A 71 -1.16 -5.23 -9.95
CA VAL A 71 -0.77 -5.52 -11.34
C VAL A 71 0.63 -6.12 -11.40
N VAL A 72 1.59 -5.52 -10.69
CA VAL A 72 2.99 -6.00 -10.61
C VAL A 72 3.03 -7.44 -10.11
N TYR A 73 2.29 -7.75 -9.05
CA TYR A 73 2.20 -9.12 -8.55
C TYR A 73 1.58 -10.08 -9.59
N GLY A 74 0.51 -9.67 -10.27
CA GLY A 74 -0.11 -10.45 -11.34
C GLY A 74 0.86 -10.76 -12.50
N VAL A 75 1.69 -9.77 -12.87
CA VAL A 75 2.75 -9.91 -13.88
C VAL A 75 3.85 -10.85 -13.37
N LEU A 76 4.34 -10.67 -12.15
CA LEU A 76 5.37 -11.49 -11.54
C LEU A 76 4.97 -12.97 -11.49
N ARG A 77 3.68 -13.23 -11.23
CA ARG A 77 3.08 -14.57 -11.23
C ARG A 77 3.11 -15.26 -12.59
N ARG A 78 3.25 -14.50 -13.69
CA ARG A 78 3.45 -15.06 -15.03
C ARG A 78 4.89 -15.54 -15.25
N PHE A 79 5.86 -14.99 -14.53
CA PHE A 79 7.28 -15.23 -14.76
C PHE A 79 7.92 -16.21 -13.77
N THR A 80 7.43 -16.29 -12.54
CA THR A 80 8.05 -17.13 -11.51
C THR A 80 7.04 -17.98 -10.74
N ARG A 81 7.46 -19.20 -10.38
CA ARG A 81 6.71 -20.11 -9.50
C ARG A 81 6.72 -19.65 -8.03
N ARG A 82 7.66 -18.78 -7.66
CA ARG A 82 7.82 -18.22 -6.30
C ARG A 82 7.37 -16.76 -6.19
N ALA A 83 6.40 -16.36 -7.02
CA ALA A 83 5.97 -14.97 -7.18
C ALA A 83 5.63 -14.28 -5.86
N PHE A 84 4.90 -14.96 -4.96
CA PHE A 84 4.54 -14.38 -3.68
C PHE A 84 5.76 -14.05 -2.80
N ARG A 85 6.74 -14.96 -2.69
CA ARG A 85 7.95 -14.72 -1.91
C ARG A 85 8.77 -13.56 -2.48
N VAL A 86 8.93 -13.52 -3.81
CA VAL A 86 9.64 -12.42 -4.48
C VAL A 86 8.89 -11.10 -4.29
N PHE A 87 7.56 -11.11 -4.40
CA PHE A 87 6.74 -9.93 -4.17
C PHE A 87 6.84 -9.41 -2.74
N VAL A 88 6.80 -10.29 -1.72
CA VAL A 88 6.99 -9.90 -0.32
C VAL A 88 8.33 -9.20 -0.14
N VAL A 89 9.41 -9.76 -0.66
CA VAL A 89 10.74 -9.13 -0.59
C VAL A 89 10.74 -7.76 -1.27
N LEU A 90 10.18 -7.65 -2.48
CA LEU A 90 10.08 -6.37 -3.18
C LEU A 90 9.23 -5.35 -2.41
N ALA A 91 8.09 -5.77 -1.87
CA ALA A 91 7.20 -4.91 -1.09
C ALA A 91 7.88 -4.41 0.18
N LEU A 92 8.64 -5.26 0.88
CA LEU A 92 9.41 -4.86 2.05
C LEU A 92 10.53 -3.88 1.69
N VAL A 93 11.25 -4.11 0.58
CA VAL A 93 12.27 -3.17 0.10
C VAL A 93 11.65 -1.82 -0.24
N VAL A 94 10.55 -1.81 -1.00
CA VAL A 94 9.83 -0.58 -1.36
C VAL A 94 9.29 0.13 -0.11
N PHE A 95 8.73 -0.62 0.84
CA PHE A 95 8.28 -0.08 2.12
C PHE A 95 9.42 0.61 2.87
N LEU A 96 10.57 -0.04 3.03
CA LEU A 96 11.73 0.55 3.69
C LEU A 96 12.23 1.81 2.97
N LEU A 97 12.25 1.80 1.64
CA LEU A 97 12.60 2.99 0.85
C LEU A 97 11.58 4.12 1.03
N LEU A 98 10.29 3.80 1.16
CA LEU A 98 9.22 4.77 1.39
C LEU A 98 9.17 5.31 2.82
N LEU A 99 9.96 4.78 3.76
CA LEU A 99 10.14 5.40 5.07
C LEU A 99 11.08 6.61 5.04
N ILE A 100 11.93 6.72 4.00
CA ILE A 100 12.90 7.81 3.87
C ILE A 100 12.20 9.17 3.69
N PRO A 101 11.21 9.33 2.78
CA PRO A 101 10.57 10.63 2.58
C PRO A 101 9.86 11.17 3.83
N PRO A 102 9.03 10.40 4.59
CA PRO A 102 8.43 10.89 5.82
C PRO A 102 9.46 11.35 6.87
N LEU A 103 10.56 10.62 7.02
CA LEU A 103 11.61 10.96 7.98
C LEU A 103 12.42 12.20 7.56
N GLY A 104 12.54 12.45 6.25
CA GLY A 104 13.30 13.58 5.72
C GLY A 104 12.48 14.84 5.43
N ALA A 105 11.16 14.71 5.27
CA ALA A 105 10.29 15.81 4.85
C ALA A 105 9.34 16.31 5.94
N ALA A 106 9.01 15.50 6.95
CA ALA A 106 8.13 15.93 8.03
C ALA A 106 8.85 16.92 8.96
N GLN A 107 8.17 18.03 9.27
CA GLN A 107 8.68 19.05 10.19
C GLN A 107 8.44 18.68 11.67
N GLU A 108 7.49 17.78 11.92
CA GLU A 108 7.07 17.35 13.24
C GLU A 108 7.10 15.82 13.38
N LEU A 109 7.43 15.35 14.58
CA LEU A 109 7.47 13.92 14.89
C LEU A 109 6.09 13.25 14.80
N SER A 110 5.02 13.97 15.17
CA SER A 110 3.62 13.53 15.06
C SER A 110 3.25 13.23 13.61
N THR A 111 3.54 14.17 12.70
CA THR A 111 3.34 14.02 11.25
C THR A 111 4.17 12.87 10.70
N ALA A 112 5.46 12.77 11.06
CA ALA A 112 6.32 11.67 10.63
C ALA A 112 5.76 10.31 11.05
N ALA A 113 5.36 10.18 12.32
CA ALA A 113 4.80 8.95 12.87
C ALA A 113 3.49 8.56 12.19
N ALA A 114 2.57 9.51 11.97
CA ALA A 114 1.31 9.27 11.28
C ALA A 114 1.54 8.78 9.84
N LEU A 115 2.44 9.45 9.10
CA LEU A 115 2.78 9.06 7.73
C LEU A 115 3.42 7.68 7.67
N ILE A 116 4.34 7.35 8.58
CA ILE A 116 4.96 6.01 8.65
C ILE A 116 3.89 4.95 8.94
N LEU A 117 2.98 5.21 9.88
CA LEU A 117 1.91 4.28 10.22
C LEU A 117 0.99 4.02 9.02
N MET A 118 0.69 5.03 8.21
CA MET A 118 -0.08 4.86 6.97
C MET A 118 0.63 3.94 5.97
N HIS A 119 1.96 4.00 5.86
CA HIS A 119 2.74 3.11 4.99
C HIS A 119 2.73 1.67 5.52
N VAL A 120 2.81 1.48 6.84
CA VAL A 120 2.69 0.16 7.47
C VAL A 120 1.34 -0.46 7.15
N VAL A 121 0.26 0.29 7.34
CA VAL A 121 -1.10 -0.18 7.05
C VAL A 121 -1.31 -0.50 5.58
N ALA A 122 -0.84 0.36 4.68
CA ALA A 122 -0.92 0.12 3.23
C ALA A 122 -0.19 -1.16 2.81
N THR A 123 1.05 -1.33 3.31
CA THR A 123 1.88 -2.51 3.04
C THR A 123 1.27 -3.78 3.62
N GLY A 124 0.80 -3.72 4.88
CA GLY A 124 0.14 -4.84 5.54
C GLY A 124 -1.14 -5.27 4.81
N SER A 125 -1.95 -4.30 4.36
CA SER A 125 -3.21 -4.56 3.65
C SER A 125 -2.99 -5.31 2.33
N ILE A 126 -2.02 -4.87 1.51
CA ILE A 126 -1.74 -5.54 0.23
C ILE A 126 -1.12 -6.93 0.43
N LEU A 127 -0.18 -7.07 1.36
CA LEU A 127 0.43 -8.36 1.67
C LEU A 127 -0.59 -9.36 2.22
N GLY A 128 -1.47 -8.92 3.12
CA GLY A 128 -2.52 -9.73 3.71
C GLY A 128 -3.54 -10.20 2.66
N ALA A 129 -4.03 -9.28 1.82
CA ALA A 129 -4.98 -9.62 0.78
C ALA A 129 -4.40 -10.60 -0.26
N LEU A 130 -3.16 -10.39 -0.69
CA LEU A 130 -2.50 -11.29 -1.64
C LEU A 130 -2.11 -12.64 -1.01
N ALA A 131 -1.77 -12.67 0.27
CA ALA A 131 -1.56 -13.91 1.00
C ALA A 131 -2.85 -14.75 1.07
N LEU A 132 -3.98 -14.09 1.35
CA LEU A 132 -5.29 -14.75 1.37
C LEU A 132 -5.68 -15.25 -0.03
N PHE A 133 -5.38 -14.47 -1.07
CA PHE A 133 -5.56 -14.88 -2.46
C PHE A 133 -4.75 -16.14 -2.81
N GLU A 134 -3.46 -16.20 -2.44
CA GLU A 134 -2.63 -17.38 -2.69
C GLU A 134 -3.18 -18.61 -1.96
N ARG A 135 -3.47 -18.50 -0.66
CA ARG A 135 -4.02 -19.61 0.15
C ARG A 135 -5.33 -20.16 -0.42
N SER A 136 -6.22 -19.27 -0.85
CA SER A 136 -7.56 -19.64 -1.33
C SER A 136 -7.61 -20.07 -2.80
N THR A 137 -6.54 -19.87 -3.57
CA THR A 137 -6.48 -20.22 -5.00
C THR A 137 -5.47 -21.32 -5.29
N PHE A 138 -4.44 -21.47 -4.44
CA PHE A 138 -3.33 -22.42 -4.58
C PHE A 138 -3.00 -23.06 -3.22
N PRO A 139 -3.84 -23.96 -2.70
CA PRO A 139 -3.54 -24.68 -1.48
C PRO A 139 -2.32 -25.60 -1.70
N GLY A 140 -1.27 -25.48 -0.88
CA GLY A 140 -0.16 -26.44 -0.82
C GLY A 140 1.11 -26.13 -1.63
N THR A 141 1.36 -24.89 -2.04
CA THR A 141 2.66 -24.45 -2.61
C THR A 141 3.58 -23.82 -1.58
#